data_AF-A0AAV5TQI1-F1
#
_entry.id   AF-A0AAV5TQI1-F1
#
_cell.length_a   1.000
_cell.length_b   1.000
_cell.length_c   1.000
_cell.angle_alpha   90.00
_cell.angle_beta   90.00
_cell.angle_gamma   90.00
#
_symmetry.space_group_name_H-M   'P 1'
#
loop_
_entity.id
_entity.type
_entity.pdbx_description
1 polymer ?
#
loop_
_entity_poly.entity_id
_entity_poly.type
_entity_poly.pdbx_seq_one_letter_code
_entity_poly.pdbx_strand_id
1 'polypeptide(L)'
;AFPLSFLAANIAVALSMLRMVRSRSGNVGKRPLFILGLVELATLWAFLPMALGTFETFYAVQTFRRFSNAASPYTSSALSLLSGASTLLTLIVCHETRRVKEAMLMRRTLQWSLRRQLRFCDPILLLSLTIHLATFIAAYGSVVWRCLDRCMGIIDPYQASSMPMRVGQCLFAVSVIAAPCALLTLASAHLARAHILDGRITEARSLIAN
;
A
#
# COMPACT_ATOMS: atom_id res chain seq x y z
N ALA A 1 -2.59 22.31 14.09
CA ALA A 1 -1.73 22.44 12.89
C ALA A 1 -1.63 21.14 12.08
N PHE A 2 -1.28 20.01 12.71
CA PHE A 2 -1.03 18.72 12.04
C PHE A 2 -2.14 18.19 11.09
N PRO A 3 -3.45 18.19 11.45
CA PRO A 3 -4.47 17.63 10.55
C PRO A 3 -4.70 18.47 9.28
N LEU A 4 -4.51 19.81 9.37
CA LEU A 4 -4.69 20.72 8.23
C LEU A 4 -3.55 20.61 7.21
N SER A 5 -2.30 20.54 7.67
CA SER A 5 -1.15 20.32 6.78
C SER A 5 -1.20 18.95 6.12
N PHE A 6 -1.65 17.92 6.85
CA PHE A 6 -1.81 16.58 6.32
C PHE A 6 -2.93 16.51 5.27
N LEU A 7 -4.09 17.12 5.53
CA LEU A 7 -5.19 17.21 4.57
C LEU A 7 -4.77 17.99 3.32
N ALA A 8 -4.09 19.12 3.48
CA ALA A 8 -3.59 19.93 2.37
C ALA A 8 -2.60 19.18 1.48
N ALA A 9 -1.66 18.43 2.07
CA ALA A 9 -0.71 17.59 1.34
C ALA A 9 -1.44 16.54 0.48
N ASN A 10 -2.45 15.88 1.05
CA ASN A 10 -3.21 14.85 0.33
C ASN A 10 -4.11 15.43 -0.77
N ILE A 11 -4.72 16.60 -0.55
CA ILE A 11 -5.45 17.32 -1.60
C ILE A 11 -4.50 17.72 -2.73
N ALA A 12 -3.30 18.20 -2.41
CA ALA A 12 -2.28 18.55 -3.40
C ALA A 12 -1.84 17.32 -4.22
N VAL A 13 -1.65 16.17 -3.58
CA VAL A 13 -1.37 14.89 -4.26
C VAL A 13 -2.54 14.51 -5.17
N ALA A 14 -3.78 14.52 -4.68
CA ALA A 14 -4.97 14.19 -5.46
C ALA A 14 -5.14 15.10 -6.69
N LEU A 15 -4.94 16.42 -6.52
CA LEU A 15 -4.97 17.39 -7.63
C LEU A 15 -3.84 17.16 -8.64
N SER A 16 -2.64 16.84 -8.16
CA SER A 16 -1.49 16.52 -9.02
C SER A 16 -1.75 15.25 -9.84
N MET A 17 -2.34 14.24 -9.21
CA MET A 17 -2.75 13.00 -9.86
C MET A 17 -3.87 13.22 -10.88
N LEU A 18 -4.86 14.06 -10.58
CA LEU A 18 -5.93 14.44 -11.52
C LEU A 18 -5.37 15.17 -12.75
N ARG A 19 -4.43 16.11 -12.54
CA ARG A 19 -3.73 16.81 -13.63
C ARG A 19 -2.90 15.85 -14.47
N MET A 20 -2.24 14.89 -13.83
CA MET A 20 -1.44 13.87 -14.51
C MET A 20 -2.28 12.94 -15.39
N VAL A 21 -3.47 12.54 -14.93
CA VAL A 21 -4.45 11.77 -15.74
C VAL A 21 -5.01 12.58 -16.90
N ARG A 22 -5.29 13.88 -16.68
CA ARG A 22 -5.78 14.79 -17.75
C ARG A 22 -4.72 15.10 -18.80
N SER A 23 -3.44 15.02 -18.46
CA SER A 23 -2.34 15.14 -19.41
C SER A 23 -2.38 13.98 -20.40
N ARG A 24 -2.57 14.29 -21.69
CA ARG A 24 -2.57 13.32 -22.80
C ARG A 24 -1.20 12.67 -23.09
N SER A 25 -0.15 12.94 -22.28
CA SER A 25 1.12 12.24 -22.49
C SER A 25 0.95 10.75 -22.16
N GLY A 26 1.32 9.88 -23.11
CA GLY A 26 1.19 8.42 -23.06
C GLY A 26 2.15 7.76 -22.07
N ASN A 27 2.29 8.35 -20.89
CA ASN A 27 3.25 7.92 -19.89
C ASN A 27 2.64 6.78 -19.08
N VAL A 28 3.17 5.58 -19.28
CA VAL A 28 2.56 4.30 -18.86
C VAL A 28 2.47 4.15 -17.34
N GLY A 29 3.36 4.81 -16.60
CA GLY A 29 3.35 4.82 -15.12
C GLY A 29 2.22 5.64 -14.49
N LYS A 30 1.51 6.48 -15.26
CA LYS A 30 0.52 7.42 -14.70
C LYS A 30 -0.67 6.72 -14.03
N ARG A 31 -1.17 5.65 -14.64
CA ARG A 31 -2.38 4.97 -14.17
C ARG A 31 -2.11 4.18 -12.88
N PRO A 32 -1.03 3.37 -12.78
CA PRO A 32 -0.65 2.77 -11.50
C PRO A 32 -0.36 3.80 -10.42
N LEU A 33 0.35 4.89 -10.75
CA LEU A 33 0.57 6.00 -9.81
C LEU A 33 -0.73 6.64 -9.34
N PHE A 34 -1.68 6.87 -10.25
CA PHE A 34 -3.00 7.40 -9.92
C PHE A 34 -3.76 6.50 -8.94
N ILE A 35 -3.81 5.20 -9.23
CA ILE A 35 -4.46 4.22 -8.36
C ILE A 35 -3.76 4.16 -7.01
N LEU A 36 -2.42 4.20 -6.99
CA LEU A 36 -1.64 4.22 -5.75
C LEU A 36 -2.04 5.42 -4.87
N GLY A 37 -2.15 6.62 -5.43
CA GLY A 37 -2.55 7.77 -4.62
C GLY A 37 -4.01 7.72 -4.17
N LEU A 38 -4.92 7.10 -4.92
CA LEU A 38 -6.28 6.84 -4.44
C LEU A 38 -6.29 5.85 -3.27
N VAL A 39 -5.45 4.81 -3.33
CA VAL A 39 -5.30 3.85 -2.23
C VAL A 39 -4.72 4.53 -0.99
N GLU A 40 -3.67 5.33 -1.12
CA GLU A 40 -3.09 6.11 -0.02
C GLU A 40 -4.11 7.07 0.62
N LEU A 41 -4.92 7.74 -0.20
CA LEU A 41 -5.99 8.61 0.28
C LEU A 41 -7.07 7.82 1.04
N ALA A 42 -7.44 6.63 0.54
CA ALA A 42 -8.38 5.75 1.22
C ALA A 42 -7.80 5.22 2.55
N THR A 43 -6.51 4.86 2.59
CA THR A 43 -5.80 4.41 3.80
C THR A 43 -5.86 5.49 4.87
N LEU A 44 -5.60 6.74 4.49
CA LEU A 44 -5.72 7.88 5.41
C LEU A 44 -7.13 7.98 5.99
N TRP A 45 -8.16 7.97 5.15
CA TRP A 45 -9.54 8.08 5.61
C TRP A 45 -9.95 6.92 6.51
N ALA A 46 -9.45 5.71 6.24
CA ALA A 46 -9.66 4.54 7.09
C ALA A 46 -8.89 4.63 8.43
N PHE A 47 -7.72 5.28 8.45
CA PHE A 47 -6.89 5.43 9.65
C PHE A 47 -7.37 6.57 10.56
N LEU A 48 -7.97 7.62 9.99
CA LEU A 48 -8.36 8.83 10.71
C LEU A 48 -9.27 8.56 11.93
N PRO A 49 -10.31 7.70 11.86
CA PRO A 49 -11.15 7.39 13.03
C PRO A 49 -10.36 6.70 14.15
N MET A 50 -9.44 5.79 13.82
CA MET A 50 -8.59 5.13 14.82
C MET A 50 -7.60 6.11 15.45
N ALA A 51 -6.95 6.95 14.64
CA ALA A 51 -6.05 7.97 15.14
C ALA A 51 -6.78 8.98 16.04
N LEU A 52 -7.99 9.41 15.66
CA LEU A 52 -8.83 10.27 16.49
C LEU A 52 -9.26 9.56 17.79
N GLY A 53 -9.57 8.26 17.72
CA GLY A 53 -9.86 7.42 18.87
C GLY A 53 -8.70 7.30 19.86
N THR A 54 -7.44 7.38 19.41
CA THR A 54 -6.27 7.36 20.32
C THR A 54 -6.05 8.65 21.12
N PHE A 55 -6.77 9.75 20.81
CA PHE A 55 -6.71 10.95 21.64
C PHE A 55 -7.54 10.76 22.90
N GLU A 56 -6.90 10.99 24.05
CA GLU A 56 -7.46 10.78 25.39
C GLU A 56 -8.82 11.49 25.61
N THR A 57 -8.98 12.68 25.01
CA THR A 57 -10.21 13.49 25.07
C THR A 57 -11.40 12.83 24.38
N PHE A 58 -11.18 12.12 23.27
CA PHE A 58 -12.24 11.37 22.57
C PHE A 58 -12.47 10.01 23.21
N TYR A 59 -11.42 9.37 23.69
CA TYR A 59 -11.51 8.07 24.35
C TYR A 59 -12.21 8.12 25.71
N ALA A 60 -12.24 9.29 26.37
CA ALA A 60 -12.99 9.52 27.60
C ALA A 60 -14.52 9.41 27.42
N VAL A 61 -15.03 9.62 26.20
CA VAL A 61 -16.47 9.53 25.91
C VAL A 61 -16.87 8.08 25.64
N GLN A 62 -17.70 7.50 26.52
CA GLN A 62 -18.06 6.07 26.48
C GLN A 62 -18.70 5.64 25.14
N THR A 63 -19.52 6.50 24.54
CA THR A 63 -20.16 6.26 23.22
C THR A 63 -19.13 6.17 22.10
N PHE A 64 -18.14 7.07 22.12
CA PHE A 64 -17.07 7.12 21.13
C PHE A 64 -16.12 5.93 21.28
N ARG A 65 -15.82 5.54 22.52
CA ARG A 65 -15.06 4.32 22.84
C ARG A 65 -15.74 3.06 22.31
N ARG A 66 -17.06 2.91 22.51
CA ARG A 66 -17.84 1.79 21.96
C ARG A 66 -17.82 1.75 20.44
N PHE A 67 -18.01 2.91 19.79
CA PHE A 67 -17.97 3.01 18.32
C PHE A 67 -16.57 2.71 17.77
N SER A 68 -15.52 3.31 18.32
CA SER A 68 -14.12 3.08 17.94
C SER A 68 -13.75 1.61 18.04
N ASN A 69 -14.14 0.95 19.13
CA ASN A 69 -13.80 -0.44 19.34
C ASN A 69 -14.65 -1.37 18.46
N ALA A 70 -15.92 -1.04 18.17
CA ALA A 70 -16.75 -1.78 17.21
C ALA A 70 -16.22 -1.65 15.78
N ALA A 71 -15.68 -0.49 15.44
CA ALA A 71 -15.06 -0.24 14.14
C ALA A 71 -13.67 -0.87 14.00
N SER A 72 -12.90 -0.96 15.10
CA SER A 72 -11.52 -1.48 15.16
C SER A 72 -11.23 -2.69 14.26
N PRO A 73 -11.96 -3.82 14.34
CA PRO A 73 -11.69 -4.99 13.50
C PRO A 73 -11.90 -4.69 12.01
N TYR A 74 -12.95 -3.94 11.65
CA TYR A 74 -13.23 -3.55 10.27
C TYR A 74 -12.19 -2.56 9.73
N THR A 75 -11.80 -1.57 10.54
CA THR A 75 -10.76 -0.59 10.16
C THR A 75 -9.39 -1.24 10.06
N SER A 76 -9.00 -2.11 10.99
CA SER A 76 -7.75 -2.88 10.91
C SER A 76 -7.74 -3.75 9.66
N SER A 77 -8.87 -4.37 9.34
CA SER A 77 -9.01 -5.16 8.13
C SER A 77 -8.79 -4.27 6.89
N ALA A 78 -9.61 -3.23 6.73
CA ALA A 78 -9.51 -2.31 5.60
C ALA A 78 -8.09 -1.74 5.41
N LEU A 79 -7.40 -1.39 6.50
CA LEU A 79 -6.02 -0.90 6.46
C LEU A 79 -5.02 -1.95 5.98
N SER A 80 -5.14 -3.22 6.40
CA SER A 80 -4.31 -4.30 5.87
C SER A 80 -4.54 -4.51 4.37
N LEU A 81 -5.80 -4.47 3.90
CA LEU A 81 -6.11 -4.57 2.47
C LEU A 81 -5.49 -3.43 1.67
N LEU A 82 -5.67 -2.19 2.14
CA LEU A 82 -5.18 -0.99 1.47
C LEU A 82 -3.65 -0.92 1.49
N SER A 83 -3.02 -1.30 2.60
CA SER A 83 -1.56 -1.42 2.69
C SER A 83 -1.02 -2.44 1.69
N GLY A 84 -1.67 -3.61 1.56
CA GLY A 84 -1.27 -4.59 0.56
C GLY A 84 -1.43 -4.10 -0.87
N ALA A 85 -2.56 -3.45 -1.18
CA ALA A 85 -2.77 -2.83 -2.48
C ALA A 85 -1.69 -1.77 -2.80
N SER A 86 -1.30 -0.94 -1.81
CA SER A 86 -0.25 0.07 -1.96
C SER A 86 1.11 -0.56 -2.29
N THR A 87 1.52 -1.61 -1.55
CA THR A 87 2.80 -2.29 -1.79
C THR A 87 2.85 -2.92 -3.19
N LEU A 88 1.74 -3.53 -3.64
CA LEU A 88 1.63 -4.12 -4.98
C LEU A 88 1.67 -3.08 -6.10
N LEU A 89 0.94 -1.99 -5.95
CA LEU A 89 0.96 -0.88 -6.91
C LEU A 89 2.34 -0.26 -7.01
N THR A 90 3.06 -0.15 -5.90
CA THR A 90 4.45 0.32 -5.86
C THR A 90 5.37 -0.62 -6.64
N LEU A 91 5.25 -1.94 -6.43
CA LEU A 91 5.98 -2.94 -7.21
C LEU A 91 5.70 -2.82 -8.71
N ILE A 92 4.44 -2.63 -9.10
CA ILE A 92 4.05 -2.44 -10.49
C ILE A 92 4.74 -1.20 -11.05
N VAL A 93 4.67 -0.05 -10.37
CA VAL A 93 5.36 1.18 -10.79
C VAL A 93 6.87 0.95 -10.96
N CYS A 94 7.52 0.25 -10.03
CA CYS A 94 8.95 -0.09 -10.12
C CYS A 94 9.25 -1.03 -11.30
N HIS A 95 8.41 -2.03 -11.55
CA HIS A 95 8.59 -2.94 -12.68
C HIS A 95 8.41 -2.23 -14.03
N GLU A 96 7.40 -1.37 -14.13
CA GLU A 96 7.09 -0.57 -15.31
C GLU A 96 8.23 0.39 -15.65
N THR A 97 8.70 1.15 -14.66
CA THR A 97 9.83 2.07 -14.81
C THR A 97 11.10 1.34 -15.24
N ARG A 98 11.37 0.15 -14.68
CA ARG A 98 12.47 -0.71 -15.13
C ARG A 98 12.34 -1.11 -16.59
N ARG A 99 11.19 -1.58 -17.04
CA ARG A 99 11.00 -1.97 -18.45
C ARG A 99 11.12 -0.80 -19.41
N VAL A 100 10.56 0.36 -19.05
CA VAL A 100 10.71 1.60 -19.85
C VAL A 100 12.19 1.90 -20.04
N LYS A 101 12.97 1.85 -18.97
CA LYS A 101 14.42 2.09 -19.02
C LYS A 101 15.16 1.05 -19.86
N GLU A 102 14.88 -0.23 -19.67
CA GLU A 102 15.51 -1.32 -20.46
C GLU A 102 15.21 -1.16 -21.96
N ALA A 103 13.98 -0.80 -22.34
CA ALA A 103 13.64 -0.58 -23.75
C ALA A 103 14.28 0.67 -24.34
N MET A 104 14.42 1.75 -23.56
CA MET A 104 15.18 2.94 -23.97
C MET A 104 16.63 2.56 -24.27
N LEU A 105 17.27 1.78 -23.39
CA LEU A 105 18.64 1.28 -23.60
C LEU A 105 18.75 0.39 -24.85
N MET A 106 17.76 -0.47 -25.12
CA MET A 106 17.75 -1.34 -26.30
C MET A 106 17.20 -0.68 -27.57
N ARG A 107 16.83 0.61 -27.55
CA ARG A 107 16.15 1.33 -28.65
C ARG A 107 14.92 0.60 -29.20
N ARG A 108 14.20 -0.16 -28.36
CA ARG A 108 13.00 -0.91 -28.76
C ARG A 108 11.75 -0.07 -28.54
N THR A 109 10.86 -0.08 -29.52
CA THR A 109 9.50 0.47 -29.36
C THR A 109 8.70 -0.45 -28.44
N LEU A 110 8.36 0.06 -27.27
CA LEU A 110 7.62 -0.69 -26.27
C LEU A 110 6.13 -0.60 -26.58
N GLN A 111 5.56 -1.61 -27.23
CA GLN A 111 4.11 -1.74 -27.35
C GLN A 111 3.53 -2.18 -25.99
N TRP A 112 3.08 -1.20 -25.22
CA TRP A 112 2.43 -1.43 -23.94
C TRP A 112 0.94 -1.71 -24.14
N SER A 113 0.49 -2.88 -23.70
CA SER A 113 -0.94 -3.22 -23.65
C SER A 113 -1.40 -3.22 -22.20
N LEU A 114 -2.45 -2.44 -21.93
CA LEU A 114 -3.08 -2.34 -20.61
C LEU A 114 -3.58 -3.70 -20.09
N ARG A 115 -3.94 -4.60 -21.01
CA ARG A 115 -4.32 -5.98 -20.70
C ARG A 115 -3.17 -6.80 -20.12
N ARG A 116 -1.92 -6.53 -20.53
CA ARG A 116 -0.74 -7.23 -20.00
C ARG A 116 -0.42 -6.82 -18.57
N GLN A 117 -0.60 -5.55 -18.23
CA GLN A 117 -0.43 -5.05 -16.87
C GLN A 117 -1.46 -5.67 -15.93
N LEU A 118 -2.74 -5.65 -16.30
CA LEU A 118 -3.82 -6.23 -15.50
C LEU A 118 -3.60 -7.72 -15.22
N ARG A 119 -3.21 -8.51 -16.22
CA ARG A 119 -2.93 -9.95 -16.03
C ARG A 119 -1.85 -10.26 -14.99
N PHE A 120 -0.89 -9.37 -14.79
CA PHE A 120 0.15 -9.56 -13.77
C PHE A 120 -0.33 -9.13 -12.37
N CYS A 121 -1.28 -8.19 -12.31
CA CYS A 121 -1.81 -7.64 -11.06
C CYS A 121 -2.92 -8.50 -10.46
N ASP A 122 -3.80 -9.02 -11.32
CA ASP A 122 -4.99 -9.79 -10.93
C ASP A 122 -4.69 -10.93 -9.92
N PRO A 123 -3.69 -11.82 -10.14
CA PRO A 123 -3.45 -12.91 -9.20
C PRO A 123 -2.92 -12.43 -7.86
N ILE A 124 -2.16 -11.33 -7.83
CA ILE A 124 -1.58 -10.82 -6.58
C ILE A 124 -2.64 -10.06 -5.77
N LEU A 125 -3.53 -9.32 -6.46
CA LEU A 125 -4.71 -8.72 -5.84
C LEU A 125 -5.66 -9.79 -5.29
N LEU A 126 -5.94 -10.84 -6.05
CA LEU A 126 -6.74 -11.99 -5.61
C LEU A 126 -6.11 -12.69 -4.40
N LEU A 127 -4.81 -12.95 -4.42
CA LEU A 127 -4.10 -13.56 -3.30
C LEU A 127 -4.16 -12.66 -2.05
N SER A 128 -3.89 -11.37 -2.20
CA SER A 128 -3.98 -10.38 -1.12
C SER A 128 -5.39 -10.34 -0.54
N LEU A 129 -6.42 -10.29 -1.38
CA LEU A 129 -7.83 -10.29 -0.95
C LEU A 129 -8.19 -11.60 -0.24
N THR A 130 -7.67 -12.73 -0.71
CA THR A 130 -7.95 -14.06 -0.12
C THR A 130 -7.33 -14.20 1.27
N ILE A 131 -6.05 -13.85 1.42
CA ILE A 131 -5.36 -13.86 2.72
C ILE A 131 -6.06 -12.89 3.69
N HIS A 132 -6.51 -11.76 3.15
CA HIS A 132 -7.22 -10.76 3.92
C HIS A 132 -8.60 -11.24 4.40
N LEU A 133 -9.38 -11.86 3.52
CA LEU A 133 -10.67 -12.44 3.88
C LEU A 133 -10.52 -13.56 4.92
N ALA A 134 -9.49 -14.41 4.79
CA ALA A 134 -9.19 -15.46 5.75
C ALA A 134 -8.85 -14.89 7.14
N THR A 135 -8.03 -13.84 7.19
CA THR A 135 -7.69 -13.16 8.46
C THR A 135 -8.88 -12.41 9.05
N PHE A 136 -9.73 -11.79 8.23
CA PHE A 136 -10.96 -11.15 8.69
C PHE A 136 -11.93 -12.16 9.30
N ILE A 137 -12.16 -13.30 8.65
CA ILE A 137 -13.02 -14.37 9.16
C ILE A 137 -12.48 -14.91 10.51
N ALA A 138 -11.17 -15.10 10.61
CA ALA A 138 -10.53 -15.54 11.85
C ALA A 138 -10.67 -14.51 13.00
N ALA A 139 -10.59 -13.21 12.67
CA ALA A 139 -10.75 -12.13 13.64
C ALA A 139 -12.22 -11.97 14.08
N TYR A 140 -13.19 -12.13 13.16
CA TYR A 140 -14.62 -12.01 13.45
C TYR A 140 -15.10 -13.07 14.47
N GLY A 141 -14.52 -14.27 14.43
CA GLY A 141 -14.79 -15.33 15.40
C GLY A 141 -14.14 -15.14 16.76
N SER A 142 -13.23 -14.16 16.92
CA SER A 142 -12.56 -13.91 18.20
C SER A 142 -13.39 -12.95 19.06
N VAL A 143 -13.68 -13.36 20.29
CA VAL A 143 -14.41 -12.52 21.25
C VAL A 143 -13.44 -11.48 21.80
N VAL A 144 -13.41 -10.29 21.17
CA VAL A 144 -12.57 -9.15 21.60
C VAL A 144 -13.16 -8.43 22.83
N TRP A 145 -14.35 -8.85 23.26
CA TRP A 145 -15.18 -8.15 24.24
C TRP A 145 -15.57 -9.05 25.39
N ARG A 146 -15.33 -8.59 26.62
CA ARG A 146 -15.85 -9.26 27.81
C ARG A 146 -16.54 -8.24 28.69
N CYS A 147 -17.78 -8.52 29.10
CA CYS A 147 -18.39 -7.76 30.18
C CYS A 147 -17.66 -8.09 31.49
N LEU A 148 -17.00 -7.08 32.07
CA LEU A 148 -16.42 -7.12 33.40
C LEU A 148 -17.33 -6.28 34.32
N ASP A 149 -18.33 -6.95 34.91
CA ASP A 149 -19.32 -6.41 35.85
C ASP A 149 -20.08 -5.16 35.37
N ARG A 150 -19.46 -3.98 35.46
CA ARG A 150 -20.03 -2.67 35.09
C ARG A 150 -19.38 -2.03 33.86
N CYS A 151 -18.30 -2.61 33.36
CA CYS A 151 -17.50 -2.09 32.26
C CYS A 151 -17.31 -3.15 31.18
N MET A 152 -17.34 -2.75 29.92
CA MET A 152 -16.91 -3.60 28.82
C MET A 152 -15.39 -3.59 28.78
N GLY A 153 -14.77 -4.71 29.18
CA GLY A 153 -13.33 -4.94 29.07
C GLY A 153 -12.97 -5.33 27.64
N ILE A 154 -11.91 -4.72 27.13
CA ILE A 154 -11.32 -5.09 25.84
C ILE A 154 -10.24 -6.12 26.15
N ILE A 155 -10.32 -7.29 25.54
CA ILE A 155 -9.21 -8.24 25.59
C ILE A 155 -8.27 -7.84 24.47
N ASP A 156 -6.98 -7.73 24.77
CA ASP A 156 -5.98 -7.46 23.74
C ASP A 156 -6.13 -8.51 22.63
N PRO A 157 -6.29 -8.11 21.36
CA PRO A 157 -6.51 -9.04 20.26
C PRO A 157 -5.37 -10.05 20.14
N TYR A 158 -4.16 -9.72 20.62
CA TYR A 158 -3.05 -10.66 20.68
C TYR A 158 -3.25 -11.80 21.70
N GLN A 159 -3.90 -11.50 22.84
CA GLN A 159 -4.24 -12.49 23.87
C GLN A 159 -5.49 -13.31 23.48
N ALA A 160 -6.44 -12.70 22.78
CA ALA A 160 -7.62 -13.39 22.24
C ALA A 160 -7.35 -14.13 20.91
N SER A 161 -6.18 -13.92 20.29
CA SER A 161 -5.87 -14.49 18.97
C SER A 161 -5.77 -16.00 19.02
N SER A 162 -6.67 -16.66 18.28
CA SER A 162 -6.57 -18.09 18.02
C SER A 162 -5.33 -18.40 17.17
N MET A 163 -4.79 -19.63 17.25
CA MET A 163 -3.65 -20.05 16.40
C MET A 163 -3.87 -19.76 14.90
N PRO A 164 -5.06 -20.00 14.32
CA PRO A 164 -5.35 -19.61 12.93
C PRO A 164 -5.16 -18.12 12.63
N MET A 165 -5.52 -17.24 13.58
CA MET A 165 -5.37 -15.80 13.41
C MET A 165 -3.89 -15.38 13.38
N ARG A 166 -3.07 -15.98 14.26
CA ARG A 166 -1.61 -15.74 14.28
C ARG A 166 -0.93 -16.22 13.00
N VAL A 167 -1.28 -17.42 12.54
CA VAL A 167 -0.78 -17.95 11.26
C VAL A 167 -1.18 -17.06 10.09
N GLY A 168 -2.44 -16.61 10.06
CA GLY A 168 -2.93 -15.69 9.02
C GLY A 168 -2.19 -14.36 9.01
N GLN A 169 -1.92 -13.77 10.18
CA GLN A 169 -1.13 -12.54 10.32
C GLN A 169 0.33 -12.73 9.86
N CYS A 170 0.96 -13.86 10.20
CA CYS A 170 2.30 -14.19 9.72
C CYS A 170 2.34 -14.36 8.19
N LEU A 171 1.38 -15.09 7.62
CA LEU A 171 1.26 -15.26 6.17
C LEU A 171 1.05 -13.92 5.46
N PHE A 172 0.21 -13.05 6.03
CA PHE A 172 0.02 -11.69 5.53
C PHE A 172 1.33 -10.89 5.57
N ALA A 173 2.02 -10.86 6.72
CA ALA A 173 3.28 -10.14 6.86
C ALA A 173 4.33 -10.62 5.86
N VAL A 174 4.44 -11.93 5.62
CA VAL A 174 5.40 -12.48 4.66
C VAL A 174 4.99 -12.16 3.22
N SER A 175 3.75 -12.43 2.84
CA SER A 175 3.31 -12.35 1.43
C SER A 175 3.03 -10.93 0.95
N VAL A 176 2.60 -10.03 1.84
CA VAL A 176 2.15 -8.68 1.50
C VAL A 176 3.19 -7.61 1.85
N ILE A 177 4.05 -7.87 2.83
CA ILE A 177 5.08 -6.92 3.26
C ILE A 177 6.48 -7.43 2.89
N ALA A 178 6.93 -8.54 3.48
CA ALA A 178 8.33 -8.95 3.40
C ALA A 178 8.75 -9.35 1.97
N ALA A 179 7.98 -10.21 1.29
CA ALA A 179 8.30 -10.64 -0.06
C ALA A 179 8.21 -9.47 -1.07
N PRO A 180 7.18 -8.61 -1.06
CA PRO A 180 7.15 -7.42 -1.89
C PRO A 180 8.30 -6.44 -1.64
N CYS A 181 8.66 -6.19 -0.37
CA CYS A 181 9.81 -5.35 -0.04
C CYS A 181 11.14 -5.96 -0.53
N ALA A 182 11.30 -7.28 -0.45
CA ALA A 182 12.47 -7.96 -1.03
C ALA A 182 12.51 -7.83 -2.56
N LEU A 183 11.36 -7.94 -3.24
CA LEU A 183 11.27 -7.73 -4.68
C LEU A 183 11.53 -6.27 -5.08
N LEU A 184 11.04 -5.30 -4.30
CA LEU A 184 11.30 -3.87 -4.49
C LEU A 184 12.78 -3.56 -4.34
N THR A 185 13.43 -4.04 -3.29
CA THR A 185 14.86 -3.81 -3.07
C THR A 185 15.72 -4.42 -4.19
N LEU A 186 15.39 -5.64 -4.65
CA LEU A 186 16.02 -6.25 -5.81
C LEU A 186 15.80 -5.44 -7.09
N ALA A 187 14.56 -5.02 -7.38
CA ALA A 187 14.24 -4.22 -8.56
C ALA A 187 14.97 -2.87 -8.57
N SER A 188 15.00 -2.19 -7.43
CA SER A 188 15.72 -0.93 -7.22
C SER A 188 17.23 -1.10 -7.35
N ALA A 189 17.80 -2.18 -6.80
CA ALA A 189 19.23 -2.48 -6.94
C ALA A 189 19.62 -2.70 -8.41
N HIS A 190 18.79 -3.39 -9.19
CA HIS A 190 19.00 -3.54 -10.63
C HIS A 190 18.91 -2.21 -11.39
N LEU A 191 17.92 -1.37 -11.07
CA LEU A 191 17.77 -0.03 -11.64
C LEU A 191 18.97 0.88 -11.35
N ALA A 192 19.48 0.84 -10.12
CA ALA A 192 20.65 1.60 -9.68
C ALA A 192 21.91 1.14 -10.44
N ARG A 193 22.14 -0.18 -10.55
CA ARG A 193 23.26 -0.73 -11.35
C ARG A 193 23.17 -0.29 -12.81
N ALA A 194 21.98 -0.30 -13.39
CA ALA A 194 21.77 0.19 -14.76
C ALA A 194 22.06 1.68 -14.91
N HIS A 195 21.76 2.52 -13.91
CA HIS A 195 22.10 3.96 -13.94
C HIS A 195 23.62 4.20 -13.87
N ILE A 196 24.32 3.45 -13.01
CA ILE A 196 25.78 3.56 -12.90
C ILE A 196 26.44 3.17 -14.23
N LEU A 197 25.93 2.14 -14.90
CA LEU A 197 26.44 1.72 -16.21
C LEU A 197 26.22 2.81 -17.27
N ASP A 198 25.04 3.42 -17.30
CA ASP A 198 24.68 4.46 -18.26
C ASP A 198 25.58 5.70 -18.09
N GLY A 199 25.80 6.13 -16.84
CA GLY A 199 26.68 7.26 -16.53
C GLY A 199 28.11 7.05 -17.01
N ARG A 200 28.65 5.83 -16.83
CA ARG A 200 30.00 5.47 -17.33
C ARG A 200 30.07 5.45 -18.86
N ILE A 201 29.01 5.03 -19.55
CA ILE A 201 28.97 5.03 -21.03
C ILE A 201 28.89 6.45 -21.58
N THR A 202 28.11 7.34 -20.95
CA THR A 202 28.04 8.75 -21.36
C THR A 202 29.37 9.47 -21.12
N GLU A 203 30.02 9.21 -19.99
CA GLU A 203 31.32 9.78 -19.65
C GLU A 203 32.40 9.29 -20.64
N ALA A 204 32.45 7.99 -20.92
CA ALA A 204 33.37 7.42 -21.92
C ALA A 204 33.16 8.00 -23.33
N ARG A 205 31.90 8.22 -23.75
CA ARG A 205 31.61 8.87 -25.05
C ARG A 205 32.04 10.32 -25.09
N SER A 206 31.92 11.06 -24.00
CA SER A 206 32.39 12.45 -23.92
C SER A 206 33.91 12.56 -24.02
N LEU A 207 34.64 11.56 -23.50
CA LEU A 207 36.10 11.48 -23.59
C LEU A 207 36.59 11.09 -24.99
N ILE A 208 35.84 10.30 -25.75
CA ILE A 208 36.18 9.94 -27.15
C ILE A 208 35.87 11.08 -28.13
N ALA A 209 34.93 11.95 -27.79
CA ALA A 209 34.50 13.05 -28.66
C ALA A 209 35.36 14.32 -28.54
N ASN A 210 36.26 14.38 -27.56
CA ASN A 210 37.24 15.45 -27.34
C ASN A 210 38.64 14.99 -27.75
#